data_AF-A0A957LW16-F1
#
_entry.id   AF-A0A957LW16-F1
#
_cell.length_a   1.000
_cell.length_b   1.000
_cell.length_c   1.000
_cell.angle_alpha   90.00
_cell.angle_beta   90.00
_cell.angle_gamma   90.00
#
_symmetry.space_group_name_H-M   'P 1'
#
loop_
_entity.id
_entity.type
_entity.pdbx_description
1 polymer ?
#
loop_
_entity_poly.entity_id
_entity_poly.type
_entity_poly.pdbx_seq_one_letter_code
_entity_poly.pdbx_strand_id
1 'polypeptide(L)' 'MESITVPVDDTQFGPLAEVRQVSVGADNDVAPVNELLASGWKLVHIGHAGEQTVYVLAKPPA' A
#
# COMPACT_ATOMS: atom_id res chain seq x y z
N MET A 1 20.98 12.18 2.18
CA MET A 1 19.67 11.83 1.59
C MET A 1 19.87 10.53 0.85
N GLU A 2 19.35 9.43 1.40
CA GLU A 2 19.40 8.13 0.74
C GLU A 2 18.23 8.06 -0.23
N SER A 3 18.51 7.89 -1.53
CA SER A 3 17.49 7.72 -2.56
C SER A 3 17.02 6.27 -2.54
N ILE A 4 15.80 6.05 -2.07
CA ILE A 4 15.15 4.74 -2.14
C ILE A 4 14.70 4.55 -3.60
N THR A 5 15.38 3.70 -4.35
CA THR A 5 14.90 3.25 -5.67
C THR A 5 13.77 2.27 -5.45
N VAL A 6 12.53 2.70 -5.71
CA VAL A 6 11.37 1.81 -5.72
C VAL A 6 11.35 1.07 -7.06
N PRO A 7 11.46 -0.26 -7.08
CA PRO A 7 11.25 -1.02 -8.32
C PRO A 7 9.78 -0.86 -8.74
N VAL A 8 9.57 -0.33 -9.94
CA VAL A 8 8.24 -0.29 -10.57
C VAL A 8 7.94 -1.68 -11.11
N ASP A 9 7.17 -2.45 -10.34
CA ASP A 9 6.64 -3.74 -10.78
C ASP A 9 5.39 -3.43 -11.64
N ASP A 10 5.51 -3.61 -12.96
CA ASP A 10 4.46 -3.36 -13.96
C ASP A 10 3.39 -4.47 -13.94
N THR A 11 3.05 -4.98 -12.75
CA THR A 11 2.12 -6.10 -12.62
C THR A 11 0.68 -5.61 -12.77
N GLN A 12 0.06 -5.93 -13.90
CA GLN A 12 -1.38 -6.13 -13.98
C GLN A 12 -1.81 -6.98 -12.78
N PHE A 13 -2.52 -6.38 -11.82
CA PHE A 13 -3.00 -7.08 -10.65
C PHE A 13 -3.79 -8.32 -11.09
N GLY A 14 -3.25 -9.51 -10.80
CA GLY A 14 -4.00 -10.76 -10.91
C GLY A 14 -5.24 -10.74 -10.01
N PRO A 15 -6.04 -11.81 -9.99
CA PRO A 15 -7.27 -11.84 -9.20
C PRO A 15 -6.97 -11.59 -7.71
N LEU A 16 -7.46 -10.47 -7.17
CA LEU A 16 -7.20 -10.06 -5.80
C LEU A 16 -7.95 -10.97 -4.81
N ALA A 17 -7.24 -11.54 -3.83
CA ALA A 17 -7.85 -12.42 -2.83
C ALA A 17 -8.46 -11.63 -1.65
N GLU A 18 -7.83 -10.53 -1.26
CA GLU A 18 -8.29 -9.64 -0.19
C GLU A 18 -7.92 -8.20 -0.55
N VAL A 19 -8.76 -7.23 -0.16
CA VAL A 19 -8.51 -5.80 -0.31
C VAL A 19 -8.66 -5.13 1.05
N ARG A 20 -7.70 -4.26 1.41
CA ARG A 20 -7.68 -3.52 2.66
C ARG A 20 -7.36 -2.05 2.40
N GLN A 21 -8.13 -1.18 3.04
CA GLN A 21 -7.93 0.26 3.01
C GLN A 21 -7.33 0.70 4.35
N VAL A 22 -6.28 1.51 4.29
CA VAL A 22 -5.60 2.10 5.45
C VAL A 22 -5.54 3.61 5.27
N SER A 23 -6.12 4.36 6.19
CA SER A 23 -6.02 5.82 6.21
C SER A 23 -4.91 6.25 7.17
N VAL A 24 -3.99 7.09 6.68
CA VAL A 24 -2.83 7.60 7.41
C VAL A 24 -3.01 9.10 7.55
N GLY A 25 -3.14 9.58 8.80
CA GLY A 25 -3.32 11.01 9.10
C GLY A 25 -2.00 11.73 9.43
N ALA A 26 -1.03 11.02 9.98
CA ALA A 26 0.32 11.52 10.22
C ALA A 26 1.36 10.51 9.77
N ASP A 27 2.60 10.96 9.54
CA ASP A 27 3.70 10.09 9.09
C ASP A 27 3.94 8.90 10.03
N ASN A 28 3.69 9.06 11.33
CA ASN A 28 3.84 8.00 12.32
C ASN A 28 2.77 6.90 12.20
N ASP A 29 1.66 7.15 11.49
CA ASP A 29 0.57 6.19 11.29
C ASP A 29 0.80 5.28 10.06
N VAL A 30 1.96 5.38 9.40
CA VAL A 30 2.30 4.57 8.21
C VAL A 30 2.69 3.12 8.55
N ALA A 31 2.97 2.82 9.82
CA ALA A 31 3.35 1.48 10.29
C ALA A 31 2.45 0.34 9.75
N PRO A 32 1.10 0.41 9.86
CA PRO A 32 0.22 -0.62 9.30
C PRO A 32 0.35 -0.81 7.78
N VAL A 33 0.63 0.24 7.02
CA VAL A 33 0.88 0.13 5.57
C VAL A 33 2.16 -0.67 5.33
N ASN A 34 3.22 -0.35 6.07
CA ASN A 34 4.51 -1.03 5.97
C ASN A 34 4.42 -2.52 6.35
N GLU A 35 3.66 -2.85 7.41
CA GLU A 35 3.45 -4.25 7.82
C GLU A 35 2.73 -5.07 6.75
N LEU A 36 1.72 -4.48 6.08
CA LEU A 36 1.01 -5.14 4.99
C LEU A 36 1.93 -5.37 3.79
N LEU A 37 2.69 -4.34 3.39
CA LEU A 37 3.67 -4.46 2.31
C LEU A 37 4.74 -5.51 2.60
N ALA A 38 5.27 -5.54 3.83
CA ALA A 38 6.23 -6.54 4.28
C ALA A 38 5.65 -7.97 4.30
N SER A 39 4.34 -8.08 4.55
CA SER A 39 3.59 -9.35 4.50
C SER A 39 3.27 -9.81 3.07
N GLY A 40 3.76 -9.11 2.04
CA GLY A 40 3.57 -9.46 0.64
C GLY A 40 2.30 -8.88 0.00
N TRP A 41 1.60 -7.97 0.69
CA TRP A 41 0.53 -7.21 0.05
C TRP A 41 1.10 -6.25 -0.99
N LYS A 42 0.30 -5.95 -2.00
CA LYS A 42 0.65 -5.02 -3.06
C LYS A 42 -0.21 -3.77 -2.93
N LEU A 43 0.43 -2.60 -3.03
CA LEU A 43 -0.28 -1.34 -3.10
C LEU A 43 -0.97 -1.22 -4.46
N VAL A 44 -2.30 -1.04 -4.47
CA VAL A 44 -3.12 -0.96 -5.68
C VAL A 44 -3.52 0.47 -6.00
N HIS A 45 -3.82 1.26 -4.98
CA HIS A 45 -4.26 2.64 -5.15
C HIS A 45 -3.84 3.52 -3.96
N ILE A 46 -3.53 4.78 -4.24
CA ILE A 46 -3.37 5.82 -3.21
C ILE A 46 -4.32 6.96 -3.55
N GLY A 47 -5.11 7.38 -2.58
CA GLY A 47 -5.99 8.54 -2.66
C GLY A 47 -5.82 9.45 -1.44
N HIS A 48 -6.67 10.47 -1.36
CA HIS A 48 -6.72 11.40 -0.24
C HIS A 48 -8.17 11.56 0.24
N ALA A 49 -8.37 11.58 1.55
CA ALA A 49 -9.66 11.83 2.18
C ALA A 49 -9.49 12.90 3.26
N GLY A 50 -9.78 14.15 2.91
CA GLY A 50 -9.46 15.31 3.77
C GLY A 50 -7.96 15.48 3.91
N GLU A 51 -7.47 15.53 5.16
CA GLU A 51 -6.03 15.62 5.49
C GLU A 51 -5.34 14.23 5.54
N GLN A 52 -6.06 13.15 5.27
CA GLN A 52 -5.53 11.79 5.36
C GLN A 52 -5.13 11.25 3.99
N THR A 53 -4.00 10.53 3.93
CA THR A 53 -3.63 9.72 2.78
C THR A 53 -4.25 8.34 2.92
N VAL A 54 -4.95 7.88 1.89
CA VAL A 54 -5.64 6.59 1.89
C VAL A 54 -4.88 5.62 1.00
N TYR A 55 -4.36 4.55 1.59
CA TYR A 55 -3.68 3.46 0.91
C TYR A 55 -4.63 2.28 0.74
N VAL A 56 -4.82 1.84 -0.49
CA VAL A 56 -5.55 0.61 -0.80
C VAL A 56 -4.55 -0.46 -1.19
N LEU A 57 -4.45 -1.49 -0.35
CA LEU A 57 -3.57 -2.62 -0.56
C LEU A 57 -4.42 -3.85 -0.87
N ALA A 58 -3.89 -4.73 -1.71
CA ALA A 58 -4.51 -6.01 -1.98
C ALA A 58 -3.52 -7.16 -1.80
N LYS A 59 -4.05 -8.28 -1.33
CA LYS A 59 -3.29 -9.51 -1.21
C LYS A 59 -3.43 -10.30 -2.52
N PRO A 60 -2.32 -10.65 -3.18
CA PRO A 60 -2.37 -11.56 -4.30
C PRO A 60 -2.88 -12.94 -3.83
N PRO A 61 -3.51 -13.72 -4.72
CA PRO A 61 -3.92 -15.07 -4.40
C PRO A 61 -2.66 -15.92 -4.18
N ALA A 62 -2.73 -16.83 -3.20
CA ALA A 62 -1.63 -17.71 -2.82
C ALA A 62 -1.27 -18.70 -3.94
#